data_AF-A0A5M9WQR5-F1
#
_entry.id   AF-A0A5M9WQR5-F1
#
_cell.length_a   1.000
_cell.length_b   1.000
_cell.length_c   1.000
_cell.angle_alpha   90.00
_cell.angle_beta   90.00
_cell.angle_gamma   90.00
#
_symmetry.space_group_name_H-M   'P 1'
#
loop_
_entity.id
_entity.type
_entity.pdbx_description
1 polymer ?
#
loop_
_entity_poly.entity_id
_entity_poly.type
_entity_poly.pdbx_seq_one_letter_code
_entity_poly.pdbx_strand_id
1 'polypeptide(L)'
;MEVSNVYFKTGSHCYIVQGERQASLYDLSENNMLRISPADASMLLELNRGVPVEEVDNINYILLSQLIEQGMGSYYSHNAYIEKVRFGLPPSIRDFAKNRVRISNLYLNINDECNLECSFCNTDSMVHRMTGCKRYGGFSQDNLMEEKDYRIVLQQSHKMGCRSLHIIGGEPLLKWELLSVILAEARQLGYSNIFIYTNLMDTGELNWEELSGVSLVIHTSSHNQDLTNRMIENHPDFSNFYENMNKLKKTGISFYFNVVLNKMNYIFREEIVDYYKHFNPLGMQLSFIHEIGDDPVYNELLFSDKGAQSCFTDLSFFHNVDFHPCLNGKLSVFRNGDVSVCPMMRNETIGNVLKDSFKRIADQRDYQEYWTYTLDRVDSCRSCSSRYACSDCRAIESSAGGSLSSKVYCKQALKESLV
;
A
#
# COMPACT_ATOMS: atom_id res chain seq x y z
N MET A 1 5.67 -49.18 33.40
CA MET A 1 5.91 -48.64 32.04
C MET A 1 6.11 -47.16 32.21
N GLU A 2 7.34 -46.67 32.04
CA GLU A 2 7.55 -45.22 31.93
C GLU A 2 6.78 -44.76 30.69
N VAL A 3 5.80 -43.89 30.90
CA VAL A 3 5.12 -43.22 29.78
C VAL A 3 6.19 -42.33 29.15
N SER A 4 6.67 -42.72 27.96
CA SER A 4 7.61 -41.86 27.23
C SER A 4 6.83 -40.66 26.74
N ASN A 5 7.11 -39.49 27.31
CA ASN A 5 6.50 -38.23 26.91
C ASN A 5 6.64 -38.02 25.40
N VAL A 6 5.53 -37.75 24.73
CA VAL A 6 5.51 -37.40 23.31
C VAL A 6 5.39 -35.90 23.19
N TYR A 7 6.13 -35.28 22.28
CA TYR A 7 6.10 -33.85 22.05
C TYR A 7 5.60 -33.57 20.63
N PHE A 8 4.78 -32.54 20.46
CA PHE A 8 4.41 -32.03 19.14
C PHE A 8 5.05 -30.67 18.93
N LYS A 9 5.58 -30.41 17.73
CA LYS A 9 6.09 -29.09 17.33
C LYS A 9 5.54 -28.69 15.98
N THR A 10 5.15 -27.42 15.85
CA THR A 10 4.86 -26.85 14.53
C THR A 10 6.14 -26.58 13.75
N GLY A 11 6.06 -26.61 12.42
CA GLY A 11 7.18 -26.41 11.51
C GLY A 11 7.89 -25.06 11.71
N SER A 12 9.13 -24.96 11.22
CA SER A 12 9.94 -23.73 11.32
C SER A 12 9.31 -22.52 10.60
N HIS A 13 8.49 -22.78 9.58
CA HIS A 13 7.73 -21.81 8.79
C HIS A 13 6.36 -21.47 9.39
N CYS A 14 5.95 -22.10 10.50
CA CYS A 14 4.63 -21.93 11.08
C CYS A 14 4.62 -20.88 12.20
N TYR A 15 3.74 -19.88 12.11
CA TYR A 15 3.59 -18.81 13.10
C TYR A 15 2.17 -18.73 13.64
N ILE A 16 2.03 -18.77 14.97
CA ILE A 16 0.74 -18.64 15.64
C ILE A 16 0.55 -17.19 16.05
N VAL A 17 -0.53 -16.56 15.62
CA VAL A 17 -0.89 -15.19 15.97
C VAL A 17 -2.23 -15.21 16.67
N GLN A 18 -2.22 -14.81 17.94
CA GLN A 18 -3.42 -14.71 18.75
C GLN A 18 -4.10 -13.36 18.53
N GLY A 19 -5.41 -13.41 18.35
CA GLY A 19 -6.31 -12.28 18.47
C GLY A 19 -7.25 -12.47 19.65
N GLU A 20 -8.11 -11.49 19.90
CA GLU A 20 -9.03 -11.51 21.05
C GLU A 20 -10.16 -12.53 20.88
N ARG A 21 -10.73 -12.63 19.67
CA ARG A 21 -11.87 -13.52 19.36
C ARG A 21 -11.51 -14.71 18.48
N GLN A 22 -10.39 -14.64 17.77
CA GLN A 22 -9.93 -15.67 16.84
C GLN A 22 -8.40 -15.74 16.86
N ALA A 23 -7.85 -16.87 16.42
CA ALA A 23 -6.42 -17.02 16.20
C ALA A 23 -6.13 -17.47 14.77
N SER A 24 -4.89 -17.31 14.35
CA SER A 24 -4.47 -17.72 13.02
C SER A 24 -3.12 -18.41 13.07
N LEU A 25 -3.01 -19.50 12.31
CA LEU A 25 -1.76 -20.19 12.04
C LEU A 25 -1.31 -19.82 10.63
N TYR A 26 -0.20 -19.10 10.56
CA TYR A 26 0.44 -18.69 9.32
C TYR A 26 1.38 -19.78 8.83
N ASP A 27 1.24 -20.14 7.56
CA ASP A 27 2.15 -20.99 6.81
C ASP A 27 2.96 -20.10 5.86
N LEU A 28 4.22 -19.87 6.21
CA LEU A 28 5.10 -19.04 5.39
C LEU A 28 5.69 -19.80 4.18
N SER A 29 5.67 -21.14 4.15
CA SER A 29 6.12 -21.87 2.96
C SER A 29 5.11 -21.78 1.82
N GLU A 30 3.83 -21.89 2.14
CA GLU A 30 2.75 -21.87 1.15
C GLU A 30 2.07 -20.50 1.02
N ASN A 31 2.59 -19.47 1.72
CA ASN A 31 2.01 -18.13 1.77
C ASN A 31 0.51 -18.16 2.09
N ASN A 32 0.16 -18.95 3.11
CA ASN A 32 -1.22 -19.17 3.53
C ASN A 32 -1.43 -18.86 5.01
N MET A 33 -2.69 -18.66 5.39
CA MET A 33 -3.09 -18.41 6.76
C MET A 33 -4.36 -19.20 7.07
N LEU A 34 -4.27 -20.09 8.05
CA LEU A 34 -5.36 -20.90 8.57
C LEU A 34 -6.00 -20.21 9.78
N ARG A 35 -7.32 -20.08 9.80
CA ARG A 35 -8.03 -19.64 11.01
C ARG A 35 -8.21 -20.82 11.95
N ILE A 36 -7.85 -20.63 13.22
CA ILE A 36 -7.97 -21.64 14.28
C ILE A 36 -8.67 -21.03 15.49
N SER A 37 -9.23 -21.88 16.36
CA SER A 37 -9.85 -21.39 17.59
C SER A 37 -8.79 -20.83 18.56
N PRO A 38 -9.15 -19.91 19.47
CA PRO A 38 -8.25 -19.46 20.53
C PRO A 38 -7.76 -20.61 21.44
N ALA A 39 -8.58 -21.65 21.64
CA ALA A 39 -8.21 -22.85 22.39
C ALA A 39 -7.12 -23.65 21.65
N ASP A 40 -7.31 -23.91 20.35
CA ASP A 40 -6.30 -24.59 19.53
C ASP A 40 -4.98 -23.81 19.47
N ALA A 41 -5.04 -22.48 19.38
CA ALA A 41 -3.84 -21.65 19.40
C ALA A 41 -3.10 -21.76 20.74
N SER A 42 -3.82 -21.74 21.86
CA SER A 42 -3.24 -21.89 23.20
C SER A 42 -2.60 -23.27 23.36
N MET A 43 -3.30 -24.33 22.94
CA MET A 43 -2.78 -25.70 22.89
C MET A 43 -1.47 -25.78 22.08
N LEU A 44 -1.46 -25.24 20.85
CA LEU A 44 -0.26 -25.27 20.01
C LEU A 44 0.89 -24.44 20.59
N LEU A 45 0.61 -23.34 21.30
CA LEU A 45 1.64 -22.55 21.99
C LEU A 45 2.26 -23.32 23.16
N GLU A 46 1.47 -24.07 23.92
CA GLU A 46 1.95 -24.95 25.00
C GLU A 46 2.84 -26.08 24.46
N LEU A 47 2.37 -26.79 23.44
CA LEU A 47 3.14 -27.83 22.75
C LEU A 47 4.49 -27.28 22.23
N ASN A 48 4.46 -26.10 21.60
CA ASN A 48 5.68 -25.45 21.09
C ASN A 48 6.64 -25.00 22.20
N ARG A 49 6.16 -24.66 23.41
CA ARG A 49 7.00 -24.42 24.59
C ARG A 49 7.64 -25.69 25.14
N GLY A 50 7.15 -26.86 24.73
CA GLY A 50 7.71 -28.16 25.12
C GLY A 50 6.94 -28.84 26.24
N VAL A 51 5.66 -28.50 26.41
CA VAL A 51 4.75 -29.32 27.21
C VAL A 51 4.47 -30.63 26.45
N PRO A 52 4.61 -31.81 27.08
CA PRO A 52 4.23 -33.09 26.48
C PRO A 52 2.76 -33.10 26.05
N VAL A 53 2.45 -33.84 24.99
CA VAL A 53 1.11 -34.01 24.44
C VAL A 53 0.15 -34.53 25.51
N GLU A 54 0.61 -35.45 26.35
CA GLU A 54 -0.20 -36.05 27.41
C GLU A 54 -0.53 -35.10 28.56
N GLU A 55 0.21 -33.98 28.69
CA GLU A 55 0.08 -33.00 29.77
C GLU A 55 -0.72 -31.76 29.37
N VAL A 56 -1.08 -31.60 28.09
CA VAL A 56 -1.90 -30.47 27.62
C VAL A 56 -3.39 -30.80 27.74
N ASP A 57 -4.14 -29.92 28.40
CA ASP A 57 -5.59 -30.06 28.53
C ASP A 57 -6.30 -29.87 27.17
N ASN A 58 -7.33 -30.69 26.92
CA ASN A 58 -8.20 -30.59 25.74
C ASN A 58 -7.48 -30.66 24.37
N ILE A 59 -6.56 -31.61 24.19
CA ILE A 59 -5.90 -31.78 22.89
C ILE A 59 -6.88 -32.07 21.75
N ASN A 60 -6.70 -31.31 20.67
CA ASN A 60 -7.34 -31.50 19.40
C ASN A 60 -6.48 -32.35 18.44
N TYR A 61 -6.55 -33.68 18.59
CA TYR A 61 -5.79 -34.62 17.74
C TYR A 61 -6.12 -34.52 16.25
N ILE A 62 -7.34 -34.07 15.90
CA ILE A 62 -7.76 -33.88 14.50
C ILE A 62 -6.91 -32.76 13.89
N LEU A 63 -6.81 -31.62 14.57
CA LEU A 63 -5.95 -30.53 14.13
C LEU A 63 -4.49 -30.96 14.03
N LEU A 64 -3.95 -31.65 15.03
CA LEU A 64 -2.55 -32.12 14.98
C LEU A 64 -2.29 -33.04 13.77
N SER A 65 -3.23 -33.92 13.45
CA SER A 65 -3.15 -34.81 12.29
C SER A 65 -3.18 -34.02 10.98
N GLN A 66 -4.07 -33.04 10.85
CA GLN A 66 -4.13 -32.14 9.70
C GLN A 66 -2.82 -31.37 9.50
N LEU A 67 -2.23 -30.86 10.59
CA LEU A 67 -0.95 -30.15 10.52
C LEU A 67 0.18 -31.07 10.06
N ILE A 68 0.19 -32.34 10.44
CA ILE A 68 1.19 -33.32 9.96
C ILE A 68 1.00 -33.59 8.47
N GLU A 69 -0.24 -33.83 8.03
CA GLU A 69 -0.57 -34.08 6.62
C GLU A 69 -0.18 -32.90 5.72
N GLN A 70 -0.27 -31.68 6.24
CA GLN A 70 0.13 -30.44 5.56
C GLN A 70 1.62 -30.10 5.72
N GLY A 71 2.42 -30.93 6.41
CA GLY A 71 3.84 -30.65 6.65
C GLY A 71 4.12 -29.52 7.65
N MET A 72 3.09 -29.07 8.37
CA MET A 72 3.11 -27.95 9.31
C MET A 72 3.41 -28.38 10.76
N GLY A 73 3.60 -29.67 11.03
CA GLY A 73 3.96 -30.17 12.36
C GLY A 73 4.45 -31.61 12.38
N SER A 74 5.02 -32.03 13.50
CA SER A 74 5.52 -33.40 13.70
C SER A 74 5.55 -33.78 15.18
N TYR A 75 5.49 -35.08 15.45
CA TYR A 75 5.73 -35.66 16.77
C TYR A 75 7.21 -35.99 16.97
N TYR A 76 7.66 -35.89 18.23
CA TYR A 76 9.03 -36.11 18.66
C TYR A 76 9.03 -36.91 19.98
N SER A 77 10.01 -37.81 20.14
CA SER A 77 10.21 -38.58 21.38
C SER A 77 10.93 -37.81 22.49
N HIS A 78 11.30 -36.57 22.22
CA HIS A 78 11.97 -35.64 23.14
C HIS A 78 11.56 -34.21 22.79
N ASN A 79 11.75 -33.26 23.71
CA ASN A 79 11.47 -31.84 23.46
C ASN A 79 12.48 -31.24 22.46
N ALA A 80 12.20 -31.39 21.17
CA ALA A 80 13.03 -30.85 20.10
C ALA A 80 12.88 -29.31 20.01
N TYR A 81 14.00 -28.59 19.92
CA TYR A 81 13.97 -27.17 19.60
C TYR A 81 13.83 -26.99 18.08
N ILE A 82 12.74 -26.37 17.64
CA ILE A 82 12.52 -26.00 16.24
C ILE A 82 12.82 -24.53 16.07
N GLU A 83 13.96 -24.23 15.41
CA GLU A 83 14.31 -22.86 15.06
C GLU A 83 13.35 -22.33 14.00
N LYS A 84 12.69 -21.20 14.30
CA LYS A 84 11.76 -20.57 13.36
C LYS A 84 12.52 -19.82 12.27
N VAL A 85 12.05 -19.92 11.03
CA VAL A 85 12.61 -19.19 9.87
C VAL A 85 12.50 -17.69 10.12
N ARG A 86 13.53 -16.91 9.83
CA ARG A 86 13.50 -15.45 9.98
C ARG A 86 14.23 -14.81 8.80
N PHE A 87 13.73 -13.66 8.33
CA PHE A 87 14.50 -12.81 7.43
C PHE A 87 15.15 -11.66 8.20
N GLY A 88 16.38 -11.32 7.80
CA GLY A 88 17.14 -10.22 8.37
C GLY A 88 17.84 -10.55 9.69
N LEU A 89 18.12 -9.52 10.47
CA LEU A 89 18.92 -9.64 11.70
C LEU A 89 18.07 -10.14 12.87
N PRO A 90 18.64 -10.98 13.76
CA PRO A 90 18.00 -11.34 15.03
C PRO A 90 17.68 -10.09 15.88
N PRO A 91 16.56 -10.06 16.63
CA PRO A 91 16.20 -8.91 17.46
C PRO A 91 17.32 -8.43 18.38
N SER A 92 18.08 -9.35 18.98
CA SER A 92 19.23 -9.04 19.85
C SER A 92 20.36 -8.25 19.17
N ILE A 93 20.43 -8.27 17.84
CA ILE A 93 21.45 -7.57 17.04
C ILE A 93 20.87 -6.33 16.34
N ARG A 94 19.54 -6.24 16.18
CA ARG A 94 18.89 -5.15 15.46
C ARG A 94 19.19 -3.78 16.05
N ASP A 95 19.16 -3.65 17.38
CA ASP A 95 19.41 -2.37 18.06
C ASP A 95 20.88 -1.91 17.94
N PHE A 96 21.80 -2.86 17.74
CA PHE A 96 23.23 -2.58 17.55
C PHE A 96 23.58 -2.31 16.08
N ALA A 97 22.81 -2.88 15.16
CA ALA A 97 22.98 -2.60 13.74
C ALA A 97 22.50 -1.17 13.45
N LYS A 98 23.42 -0.31 12.99
CA LYS A 98 23.05 1.02 12.48
C LYS A 98 22.15 0.86 11.26
N ASN A 99 20.84 0.91 11.46
CA ASN A 99 19.88 0.90 10.37
C ASN A 99 20.04 2.18 9.55
N ARG A 100 20.51 2.03 8.31
CA ARG A 100 20.45 3.12 7.34
C ARG A 100 19.00 3.28 6.91
N VAL A 101 18.51 4.52 6.90
CA VAL A 101 17.20 4.81 6.33
C VAL A 101 17.26 4.48 4.85
N ARG A 102 16.37 3.59 4.42
CA ARG A 102 16.23 3.20 3.02
C ARG A 102 14.89 3.68 2.52
N ILE A 103 14.93 4.49 1.48
CA ILE A 103 13.72 4.94 0.78
C ILE A 103 13.48 3.96 -0.35
N SER A 104 12.29 3.36 -0.38
CA SER A 104 11.86 2.43 -1.42
C SER A 104 11.16 3.16 -2.56
N ASN A 105 10.29 4.13 -2.23
CA ASN A 105 9.50 4.89 -3.19
C ASN A 105 9.55 6.39 -2.88
N LEU A 106 9.91 7.19 -3.87
CA LEU A 106 9.80 8.64 -3.84
C LEU A 106 8.59 9.07 -4.68
N TYR A 107 7.68 9.83 -4.09
CA TYR A 107 6.59 10.50 -4.79
C TYR A 107 6.93 11.99 -4.94
N LEU A 108 6.89 12.51 -6.16
CA LEU A 108 7.07 13.93 -6.45
C LEU A 108 5.74 14.48 -6.96
N ASN A 109 5.12 15.37 -6.19
CA ASN A 109 4.04 16.19 -6.68
C ASN A 109 4.65 17.41 -7.39
N ILE A 110 4.48 17.47 -8.71
CA ILE A 110 5.10 18.50 -9.57
C ILE A 110 4.09 19.52 -10.08
N ASN A 111 2.80 19.21 -10.00
CA ASN A 111 1.72 20.08 -10.43
C ASN A 111 0.50 19.92 -9.53
N ASP A 112 -0.10 21.03 -9.10
CA ASP A 112 -1.35 21.02 -8.32
C ASP A 112 -2.58 21.30 -9.20
N GLU A 113 -2.36 21.83 -10.40
CA GLU A 113 -3.38 22.10 -11.41
C GLU A 113 -3.75 20.83 -12.18
N CYS A 114 -4.97 20.79 -12.70
CA CYS A 114 -5.44 19.71 -13.56
C CYS A 114 -6.36 20.29 -14.64
N ASN A 115 -6.32 19.71 -15.82
CA ASN A 115 -7.25 19.97 -16.93
C ASN A 115 -8.63 19.33 -16.71
N LEU A 116 -8.84 18.57 -15.61
CA LEU A 116 -10.09 17.93 -15.25
C LEU A 116 -10.65 18.42 -13.92
N GLU A 117 -11.96 18.60 -13.88
CA GLU A 117 -12.75 18.91 -12.68
C GLU A 117 -13.57 17.69 -12.27
N CYS A 118 -12.87 16.61 -11.86
CA CYS A 118 -13.56 15.40 -11.42
C CYS A 118 -14.42 15.70 -10.18
N SER A 119 -15.69 15.29 -10.22
CA SER A 119 -16.69 15.45 -9.16
C SER A 119 -16.27 14.91 -7.78
N PHE A 120 -15.29 14.01 -7.73
CA PHE A 120 -14.75 13.39 -6.52
C PHE A 120 -13.35 13.91 -6.13
N CYS A 121 -12.83 14.92 -6.84
CA CYS A 121 -11.49 15.49 -6.62
C CYS A 121 -11.60 16.92 -6.09
N ASN A 122 -11.56 17.05 -4.76
CA ASN A 122 -11.50 18.34 -4.09
C ASN A 122 -10.06 18.91 -4.05
N THR A 123 -9.94 20.17 -3.64
CA THR A 123 -8.65 20.88 -3.46
C THR A 123 -8.19 20.91 -2.00
N ASP A 124 -9.01 20.41 -1.07
CA ASP A 124 -8.64 20.29 0.34
C ASP A 124 -7.71 19.08 0.59
N SER A 125 -7.35 18.86 1.85
CA SER A 125 -6.50 17.76 2.27
C SER A 125 -7.26 16.49 2.66
N MET A 126 -8.57 16.44 2.46
CA MET A 126 -9.42 15.28 2.74
C MET A 126 -9.09 14.13 1.79
N VAL A 127 -9.13 12.91 2.31
CA VAL A 127 -8.66 11.71 1.62
C VAL A 127 -9.76 10.68 1.56
N HIS A 128 -10.30 10.48 0.36
CA HIS A 128 -11.29 9.43 0.10
C HIS A 128 -10.72 8.29 -0.74
N ARG A 129 -9.42 8.25 -1.02
CA ARG A 129 -8.88 7.20 -1.89
C ARG A 129 -7.43 6.88 -1.63
N MET A 130 -7.03 5.74 -2.18
CA MET A 130 -5.64 5.34 -2.24
C MET A 130 -4.83 6.28 -3.16
N THR A 131 -3.51 6.11 -3.17
CA THR A 131 -2.59 6.92 -3.96
C THR A 131 -3.02 7.08 -5.42
N GLY A 132 -3.02 8.33 -5.89
CA GLY A 132 -3.42 8.69 -7.23
C GLY A 132 -3.11 10.15 -7.55
N CYS A 133 -3.61 10.64 -8.69
CA CYS A 133 -3.70 12.08 -8.93
C CYS A 133 -4.50 12.75 -7.79
N LYS A 134 -4.22 14.01 -7.46
CA LYS A 134 -5.03 14.83 -6.56
C LYS A 134 -4.66 16.28 -6.78
N ARG A 135 -5.68 17.13 -6.97
CA ARG A 135 -5.52 18.58 -6.93
C ARG A 135 -5.33 19.00 -5.49
N TYR A 136 -4.40 19.90 -5.25
CA TYR A 136 -4.05 20.37 -3.93
C TYR A 136 -4.09 21.89 -3.90
N GLY A 137 -4.94 22.46 -3.05
CA GLY A 137 -5.04 23.91 -2.84
C GLY A 137 -4.24 24.35 -1.61
N GLY A 138 -4.27 25.66 -1.32
CA GLY A 138 -3.89 26.20 -0.02
C GLY A 138 -2.40 26.49 0.20
N PHE A 139 -1.53 26.34 -0.80
CA PHE A 139 -0.17 26.87 -0.70
C PHE A 139 -0.12 28.33 -1.15
N SER A 140 0.64 29.15 -0.42
CA SER A 140 1.08 30.44 -0.94
C SER A 140 1.92 30.19 -2.21
N GLN A 141 1.77 31.05 -3.21
CA GLN A 141 2.65 31.06 -4.38
C GLN A 141 4.10 31.41 -4.01
N ASP A 142 4.31 31.95 -2.80
CA ASP A 142 5.64 32.23 -2.27
C ASP A 142 6.31 30.94 -1.77
N ASN A 143 7.49 30.62 -2.32
CA ASN A 143 8.34 29.46 -2.01
C ASN A 143 7.92 28.13 -2.65
N LEU A 144 7.79 28.11 -3.97
CA LEU A 144 7.73 26.87 -4.74
C LEU A 144 9.15 26.34 -5.04
N MET A 145 9.28 25.02 -5.12
CA MET A 145 10.50 24.35 -5.57
C MET A 145 10.83 24.73 -7.01
N GLU A 146 12.10 25.04 -7.24
CA GLU A 146 12.69 25.22 -8.55
C GLU A 146 13.28 23.89 -9.05
N GLU A 147 13.64 23.82 -10.33
CA GLU A 147 14.28 22.63 -10.93
C GLU A 147 15.47 22.11 -10.12
N LYS A 148 16.30 23.01 -9.58
CA LYS A 148 17.47 22.65 -8.77
C LYS A 148 17.10 21.85 -7.52
N ASP A 149 15.95 22.16 -6.92
CA ASP A 149 15.49 21.53 -5.69
C ASP A 149 15.03 20.10 -5.98
N TYR A 150 14.34 19.89 -7.10
CA TYR A 150 13.99 18.55 -7.59
C TYR A 150 15.23 17.69 -7.85
N ARG A 151 16.27 18.25 -8.49
CA ARG A 151 17.54 17.52 -8.71
C ARG A 151 18.20 17.13 -7.39
N ILE A 152 18.24 18.03 -6.41
CA ILE A 152 18.79 17.75 -5.07
C ILE A 152 18.01 16.61 -4.38
N VAL A 153 16.67 16.64 -4.44
CA VAL A 153 15.82 15.58 -3.87
C VAL A 153 16.09 14.22 -4.54
N LEU A 154 16.17 14.17 -5.87
CA LEU A 154 16.49 12.95 -6.62
C LEU A 154 17.87 12.40 -6.24
N GLN A 155 18.89 13.26 -6.20
CA GLN A 155 20.25 12.86 -5.83
C GLN A 155 20.33 12.31 -4.39
N GLN A 156 19.66 12.97 -3.44
CA GLN A 156 19.68 12.55 -2.04
C GLN A 156 18.88 11.25 -1.84
N SER A 157 17.68 11.14 -2.40
CA SER A 157 16.88 9.92 -2.30
C SER A 157 17.55 8.72 -2.99
N HIS A 158 18.21 8.92 -4.15
CA HIS A 158 18.99 7.87 -4.80
C HIS A 158 20.16 7.37 -3.94
N LYS A 159 20.89 8.29 -3.28
CA LYS A 159 21.96 7.97 -2.31
C LYS A 159 21.43 7.18 -1.10
N MET A 160 20.16 7.36 -0.75
CA MET A 160 19.45 6.60 0.30
C MET A 160 18.85 5.29 -0.21
N GLY A 161 19.21 4.84 -1.42
CA GLY A 161 18.83 3.54 -1.97
C GLY A 161 17.51 3.54 -2.75
N CYS A 162 16.89 4.70 -2.98
CA CYS A 162 15.67 4.79 -3.77
C CYS A 162 15.95 4.52 -5.25
N ARG A 163 15.11 3.68 -5.86
CA ARG A 163 15.13 3.36 -7.29
C ARG A 163 13.76 3.44 -7.96
N SER A 164 12.71 3.71 -7.17
CA SER A 164 11.33 3.86 -7.64
C SER A 164 10.89 5.31 -7.48
N LEU A 165 10.62 5.97 -8.60
CA LEU A 165 10.14 7.33 -8.68
C LEU A 165 8.70 7.34 -9.19
N HIS A 166 7.82 8.03 -8.46
CA HIS A 166 6.43 8.23 -8.82
C HIS A 166 6.19 9.73 -8.98
N ILE A 167 5.82 10.15 -10.19
CA ILE A 167 5.53 11.55 -10.50
C ILE A 167 4.01 11.71 -10.52
N ILE A 168 3.52 12.57 -9.64
CA ILE A 168 2.11 12.78 -9.37
C ILE A 168 1.77 14.27 -9.41
N GLY A 169 0.49 14.57 -9.23
CA GLY A 169 -0.04 15.93 -9.22
C GLY A 169 -1.55 15.94 -9.35
N GLY A 170 -2.09 17.11 -9.72
CA GLY A 170 -3.31 17.16 -10.52
C GLY A 170 -3.04 16.46 -11.85
N GLU A 171 -2.47 17.15 -12.82
CA GLU A 171 -1.99 16.56 -14.08
C GLU A 171 -0.51 16.91 -14.35
N PRO A 172 0.42 15.96 -14.16
CA PRO A 172 1.84 16.15 -14.42
C PRO A 172 2.19 16.52 -15.87
N LEU A 173 1.45 16.00 -16.87
CA LEU A 173 1.78 16.24 -18.28
C LEU A 173 1.66 17.72 -18.68
N LEU A 174 0.89 18.52 -17.94
CA LEU A 174 0.76 19.97 -18.16
C LEU A 174 2.03 20.76 -17.80
N LYS A 175 3.01 20.15 -17.11
CA LYS A 175 4.29 20.77 -16.75
C LYS A 175 5.44 20.05 -17.46
N TRP A 176 5.33 19.91 -18.78
CA TRP A 176 6.25 19.10 -19.60
C TRP A 176 7.72 19.49 -19.43
N GLU A 177 8.06 20.79 -19.47
CA GLU A 177 9.45 21.26 -19.32
C GLU A 177 10.10 20.76 -18.01
N LEU A 178 9.41 20.95 -16.88
CA LEU A 178 9.86 20.47 -15.57
C LEU A 178 9.91 18.95 -15.51
N LEU A 179 8.90 18.27 -16.06
CA LEU A 179 8.84 16.82 -16.12
C LEU A 179 10.03 16.24 -16.90
N SER A 180 10.37 16.78 -18.06
CA SER A 180 11.53 16.40 -18.86
C SER A 180 12.84 16.53 -18.07
N VAL A 181 13.01 17.63 -17.32
CA VAL A 181 14.19 17.82 -16.45
C VAL A 181 14.27 16.75 -15.36
N ILE A 182 13.15 16.44 -14.72
CA ILE A 182 13.07 15.38 -13.69
C ILE A 182 13.40 14.01 -14.29
N LEU A 183 12.85 13.69 -15.45
CA LEU A 183 13.09 12.41 -16.14
C LEU A 183 14.56 12.26 -16.56
N ALA A 184 15.17 13.32 -17.09
CA ALA A 184 16.58 13.33 -17.47
C ALA A 184 17.49 13.06 -16.26
N GLU A 185 17.29 13.77 -15.15
CA GLU A 185 18.05 13.57 -13.91
C GLU A 185 17.83 12.16 -13.33
N ALA A 186 16.59 11.68 -13.27
CA ALA A 186 16.27 10.36 -12.74
C ALA A 186 16.95 9.24 -13.56
N ARG A 187 16.97 9.36 -14.89
CA ARG A 187 17.69 8.42 -15.77
C ARG A 187 19.20 8.48 -15.54
N GLN A 188 19.77 9.68 -15.46
CA GLN A 188 21.20 9.87 -15.22
C GLN A 188 21.64 9.25 -13.90
N LEU A 189 20.81 9.37 -12.85
CA LEU A 189 21.08 8.77 -11.53
C LEU A 189 20.92 7.25 -11.52
N GLY A 190 20.13 6.68 -12.44
CA GLY A 190 19.87 5.24 -12.51
C GLY A 190 18.64 4.78 -11.74
N TYR A 191 17.58 5.59 -11.71
CA TYR A 191 16.26 5.10 -11.29
C TYR A 191 15.78 4.01 -12.25
N SER A 192 15.43 2.85 -11.71
CA SER A 192 15.03 1.69 -12.50
C SER A 192 13.53 1.62 -12.75
N ASN A 193 12.72 2.25 -11.89
CA ASN A 193 11.27 2.27 -12.02
C ASN A 193 10.80 3.72 -11.95
N ILE A 194 10.23 4.23 -13.04
CA ILE A 194 9.68 5.58 -13.12
C ILE A 194 8.22 5.47 -13.54
N PHE A 195 7.32 6.01 -12.71
CA PHE A 195 5.88 6.02 -12.93
C PHE A 195 5.37 7.44 -13.06
N ILE A 196 4.55 7.72 -14.08
CA ILE A 196 3.83 8.99 -14.22
C ILE A 196 2.34 8.73 -14.10
N TYR A 197 1.69 9.42 -13.17
CA TYR A 197 0.25 9.35 -12.97
C TYR A 197 -0.40 10.43 -13.83
N THR A 198 -1.33 10.06 -14.71
CA THR A 198 -1.96 10.99 -15.66
C THR A 198 -3.39 10.58 -15.98
N ASN A 199 -4.23 11.55 -16.37
CA ASN A 199 -5.54 11.28 -16.93
C ASN A 199 -5.52 11.04 -18.46
N LEU A 200 -4.41 11.38 -19.13
CA LEU A 200 -4.19 11.24 -20.58
C LEU A 200 -5.22 11.97 -21.49
N MET A 201 -6.05 12.84 -20.93
CA MET A 201 -7.04 13.61 -21.70
C MET A 201 -6.38 14.71 -22.53
N ASP A 202 -5.33 15.33 -21.99
CA ASP A 202 -4.53 16.33 -22.66
C ASP A 202 -3.05 15.98 -22.51
N THR A 203 -2.35 15.89 -23.63
CA THR A 203 -0.91 15.61 -23.67
C THR A 203 -0.08 16.86 -23.87
N GLY A 204 -0.69 18.02 -24.12
CA GLY A 204 0.02 19.29 -24.36
C GLY A 204 1.16 19.14 -25.37
N GLU A 205 2.33 19.67 -25.01
CA GLU A 205 3.57 19.63 -25.80
C GLU A 205 4.46 18.42 -25.50
N LEU A 206 3.88 17.35 -24.96
CA LEU A 206 4.59 16.10 -24.64
C LEU A 206 5.45 15.58 -25.80
N ASN A 207 6.72 15.30 -25.51
CA ASN A 207 7.57 14.47 -26.36
C ASN A 207 7.52 13.01 -25.94
N TRP A 208 6.87 12.17 -26.75
CA TRP A 208 6.69 10.73 -26.49
C TRP A 208 8.00 9.95 -26.41
N GLU A 209 9.04 10.35 -27.16
CA GLU A 209 10.32 9.65 -27.16
C GLU A 209 11.02 9.76 -25.80
N GLU A 210 10.87 10.92 -25.15
CA GLU A 210 11.38 11.19 -23.80
C GLU A 210 10.64 10.43 -22.70
N LEU A 211 9.59 9.67 -23.01
CA LEU A 211 8.93 8.76 -22.07
C LEU A 211 9.43 7.31 -22.17
N SER A 212 10.44 7.03 -23.02
CA SER A 212 11.04 5.71 -23.10
C SER A 212 11.56 5.22 -21.74
N GLY A 213 11.21 3.99 -21.36
CA GLY A 213 11.56 3.40 -20.05
C GLY A 213 10.72 3.89 -18.86
N VAL A 214 9.72 4.74 -19.09
CA VAL A 214 8.71 5.14 -18.08
C VAL A 214 7.49 4.22 -18.19
N SER A 215 6.77 4.02 -17.08
CA SER A 215 5.44 3.43 -17.07
C SER A 215 4.37 4.47 -16.74
N LEU A 216 3.29 4.53 -17.52
CA LEU A 216 2.15 5.42 -17.22
C LEU A 216 1.14 4.71 -16.32
N VAL A 217 0.67 5.39 -15.28
CA VAL A 217 -0.47 4.97 -14.46
C VAL A 217 -1.65 5.87 -14.83
N ILE A 218 -2.50 5.35 -15.71
CA ILE A 218 -3.59 6.12 -16.32
C ILE A 218 -4.83 6.03 -15.42
N HIS A 219 -5.26 7.18 -14.92
CA HIS A 219 -6.42 7.31 -14.05
C HIS A 219 -7.67 7.58 -14.89
N THR A 220 -8.67 6.72 -14.75
CA THR A 220 -9.93 6.84 -15.50
C THR A 220 -11.13 6.56 -14.60
N SER A 221 -12.27 7.20 -14.88
CA SER A 221 -13.54 6.97 -14.19
C SER A 221 -14.73 6.82 -15.14
N SER A 222 -14.49 6.73 -16.45
CA SER A 222 -15.52 6.65 -17.49
C SER A 222 -15.02 5.84 -18.69
N HIS A 223 -15.90 5.45 -19.60
CA HIS A 223 -15.52 4.73 -20.83
C HIS A 223 -16.22 5.26 -22.09
N ASN A 224 -16.98 6.34 -21.96
CA ASN A 224 -17.72 7.01 -23.04
C ASN A 224 -18.02 8.47 -22.68
N GLN A 225 -18.56 9.25 -23.63
CA GLN A 225 -18.85 10.68 -23.42
C GLN A 225 -19.92 10.92 -22.34
N ASP A 226 -21.00 10.14 -22.33
CA ASP A 226 -22.10 10.33 -21.39
C ASP A 226 -21.66 10.18 -19.94
N LEU A 227 -20.90 9.12 -19.65
CA LEU A 227 -20.36 8.89 -18.32
C LEU A 227 -19.27 9.90 -17.98
N THR A 228 -18.48 10.36 -18.95
CA THR A 228 -17.50 11.44 -18.76
C THR A 228 -18.20 12.72 -18.30
N ASN A 229 -19.30 13.11 -18.96
CA ASN A 229 -20.08 14.29 -18.60
C ASN A 229 -20.69 14.16 -17.19
N ARG A 230 -21.06 12.95 -16.75
CA ARG A 230 -21.57 12.72 -15.39
C ARG A 230 -20.48 12.82 -14.32
N MET A 231 -19.25 12.41 -14.65
CA MET A 231 -18.18 12.25 -13.68
C MET A 231 -17.27 13.49 -13.56
N ILE A 232 -17.18 14.28 -14.63
CA ILE A 232 -16.24 15.39 -14.78
C ILE A 232 -17.02 16.66 -15.14
N GLU A 233 -16.95 17.66 -14.27
CA GLU A 233 -17.78 18.88 -14.30
C GLU A 233 -17.53 19.74 -15.54
N ASN A 234 -16.27 19.85 -15.97
CA ASN A 234 -15.91 20.61 -17.17
C ASN A 234 -16.14 19.85 -18.49
N HIS A 235 -16.78 18.68 -18.45
CA HIS A 235 -17.27 17.91 -19.61
C HIS A 235 -16.27 17.82 -20.78
N PRO A 236 -15.06 17.29 -20.55
CA PRO A 236 -14.07 17.22 -21.61
C PRO A 236 -14.50 16.24 -22.70
N ASP A 237 -14.01 16.45 -23.92
CA ASP A 237 -14.25 15.54 -25.03
C ASP A 237 -13.48 14.22 -24.83
N PHE A 238 -14.22 13.13 -24.65
CA PHE A 238 -13.67 11.80 -24.43
C PHE A 238 -12.93 11.25 -25.65
N SER A 239 -13.20 11.77 -26.85
CA SER A 239 -12.45 11.37 -28.06
C SER A 239 -10.96 11.72 -27.95
N ASN A 240 -10.60 12.79 -27.23
CA ASN A 240 -9.20 13.16 -26.97
C ASN A 240 -8.44 12.04 -26.26
N PHE A 241 -9.06 11.42 -25.25
CA PHE A 241 -8.46 10.27 -24.56
C PHE A 241 -8.21 9.11 -25.53
N TYR A 242 -9.21 8.79 -26.36
CA TYR A 242 -9.10 7.71 -27.33
C TYR A 242 -7.98 7.96 -28.35
N GLU A 243 -7.87 9.19 -28.86
CA GLU A 243 -6.79 9.59 -29.75
C GLU A 243 -5.41 9.47 -29.08
N ASN A 244 -5.29 9.94 -27.84
CA ASN A 244 -4.03 9.88 -27.10
C ASN A 244 -3.64 8.43 -26.73
N MET A 245 -4.60 7.57 -26.42
CA MET A 245 -4.36 6.13 -26.26
C MET A 245 -3.84 5.49 -27.56
N ASN A 246 -4.38 5.88 -28.72
CA ASN A 246 -3.89 5.37 -30.01
C ASN A 246 -2.48 5.87 -30.34
N LYS A 247 -2.12 7.09 -29.93
CA LYS A 247 -0.73 7.57 -30.00
C LYS A 247 0.16 6.75 -29.08
N LEU A 248 -0.22 6.62 -27.80
CA LEU A 248 0.52 5.86 -26.79
C LEU A 248 0.79 4.41 -27.24
N LYS A 249 -0.20 3.70 -27.78
CA LYS A 249 -0.02 2.32 -28.27
C LYS A 249 1.03 2.17 -29.37
N LYS A 250 1.30 3.23 -30.15
CA LYS A 250 2.33 3.22 -31.20
C LYS A 250 3.74 3.40 -30.65
N THR A 251 3.89 3.87 -29.41
CA THR A 251 5.19 4.15 -28.78
C THR A 251 5.84 2.93 -28.12
N GLY A 252 5.03 1.92 -27.75
CA GLY A 252 5.50 0.80 -26.92
C GLY A 252 5.73 1.14 -25.44
N ILE A 253 5.40 2.34 -24.98
CA ILE A 253 5.46 2.73 -23.57
C ILE A 253 4.50 1.85 -22.76
N SER A 254 4.99 1.35 -21.63
CA SER A 254 4.21 0.53 -20.72
C SER A 254 3.18 1.37 -19.97
N PHE A 255 1.98 0.82 -19.75
CA PHE A 255 0.96 1.52 -18.98
C PHE A 255 0.06 0.57 -18.19
N TYR A 256 -0.51 1.11 -17.12
CA TYR A 256 -1.49 0.50 -16.23
C TYR A 256 -2.73 1.36 -16.19
N PHE A 257 -3.89 0.75 -15.94
CA PHE A 257 -5.11 1.51 -15.62
C PHE A 257 -5.41 1.47 -14.13
N ASN A 258 -5.70 2.64 -13.56
CA ASN A 258 -6.37 2.75 -12.29
C ASN A 258 -7.79 3.28 -12.53
N VAL A 259 -8.76 2.39 -12.46
CA VAL A 259 -10.18 2.70 -12.63
C VAL A 259 -10.73 3.18 -11.29
N VAL A 260 -11.08 4.46 -11.23
CA VAL A 260 -11.60 5.13 -10.05
C VAL A 260 -13.12 5.02 -10.04
N LEU A 261 -13.64 4.30 -9.05
CA LEU A 261 -15.04 4.01 -8.86
C LEU A 261 -15.63 4.84 -7.71
N ASN A 262 -16.82 5.36 -7.91
CA ASN A 262 -17.64 6.01 -6.89
C ASN A 262 -19.11 5.59 -7.04
N LYS A 263 -19.98 6.10 -6.16
CA LYS A 263 -21.43 5.82 -6.18
C LYS A 263 -22.12 6.11 -7.53
N MET A 264 -21.53 6.96 -8.38
CA MET A 264 -22.13 7.36 -9.66
C MET A 264 -21.73 6.46 -10.84
N ASN A 265 -20.61 5.73 -10.75
CA ASN A 265 -20.11 4.92 -11.86
C ASN A 265 -19.86 3.44 -11.53
N TYR A 266 -19.89 3.01 -10.26
CA TYR A 266 -19.52 1.64 -9.89
C TYR A 266 -20.40 0.58 -10.56
N ILE A 267 -21.65 0.91 -10.90
CA ILE A 267 -22.56 0.01 -11.63
C ILE A 267 -22.03 -0.35 -13.03
N PHE A 268 -21.26 0.54 -13.66
CA PHE A 268 -20.66 0.34 -14.98
C PHE A 268 -19.25 -0.27 -14.92
N ARG A 269 -18.80 -0.74 -13.74
CA ARG A 269 -17.41 -1.20 -13.55
C ARG A 269 -16.99 -2.30 -14.54
N GLU A 270 -17.88 -3.22 -14.88
CA GLU A 270 -17.58 -4.31 -15.83
C GLU A 270 -17.41 -3.77 -17.25
N GLU A 271 -18.30 -2.88 -17.69
CA GLU A 271 -18.22 -2.20 -18.98
C GLU A 271 -16.94 -1.35 -19.10
N ILE A 272 -16.59 -0.61 -18.03
CA ILE A 272 -15.36 0.18 -17.97
C ILE A 272 -14.13 -0.73 -18.10
N VAL A 273 -14.09 -1.80 -17.31
CA VAL A 273 -13.01 -2.81 -17.33
C VAL A 273 -12.87 -3.41 -18.72
N ASP A 274 -13.97 -3.81 -19.35
CA ASP A 274 -13.94 -4.44 -20.66
C ASP A 274 -13.51 -3.47 -21.76
N TYR A 275 -13.98 -2.21 -21.72
CA TYR A 275 -13.48 -1.17 -22.61
C TYR A 275 -11.96 -1.03 -22.53
N TYR A 276 -11.41 -0.94 -21.32
CA TYR A 276 -9.99 -0.69 -21.12
C TYR A 276 -9.07 -1.90 -21.40
N LYS A 277 -9.58 -3.13 -21.26
CA LYS A 277 -8.83 -4.35 -21.63
C LYS A 277 -8.38 -4.35 -23.09
N HIS A 278 -9.15 -3.77 -24.01
CA HIS A 278 -8.82 -3.74 -25.45
C HIS A 278 -7.54 -2.96 -25.77
N PHE A 279 -7.08 -2.08 -24.87
CA PHE A 279 -5.81 -1.39 -25.05
C PHE A 279 -4.60 -2.25 -24.68
N ASN A 280 -4.80 -3.42 -24.05
CA ASN A 280 -3.76 -4.34 -23.60
C ASN A 280 -2.78 -3.71 -22.58
N PRO A 281 -3.27 -3.20 -21.43
CA PRO A 281 -2.42 -2.65 -20.37
C PRO A 281 -1.59 -3.76 -19.70
N LEU A 282 -0.50 -3.39 -19.01
CA LEU A 282 0.27 -4.33 -18.16
C LEU A 282 -0.53 -4.80 -16.94
N GLY A 283 -1.51 -4.00 -16.51
CA GLY A 283 -2.39 -4.34 -15.40
C GLY A 283 -3.49 -3.30 -15.22
N MET A 284 -4.52 -3.68 -14.48
CA MET A 284 -5.63 -2.80 -14.15
C MET A 284 -6.04 -2.99 -12.70
N GLN A 285 -6.21 -1.88 -12.00
CA GLN A 285 -6.66 -1.83 -10.61
C GLN A 285 -7.98 -1.07 -10.53
N LEU A 286 -8.89 -1.57 -9.69
CA LEU A 286 -10.07 -0.83 -9.28
C LEU A 286 -9.74 -0.12 -7.96
N SER A 287 -9.94 1.20 -7.92
CA SER A 287 -9.85 2.00 -6.70
C SER A 287 -11.19 2.65 -6.42
N PHE A 288 -11.55 2.76 -5.14
CA PHE A 288 -12.84 3.31 -4.72
C PHE A 288 -12.68 4.67 -4.05
N ILE A 289 -13.66 5.53 -4.23
CA ILE A 289 -13.86 6.77 -3.46
C ILE A 289 -14.62 6.42 -2.18
N HIS A 290 -13.93 6.46 -1.05
CA HIS A 290 -14.36 6.09 0.27
C HIS A 290 -15.20 7.20 0.89
N GLU A 291 -16.48 7.20 0.50
CA GLU A 291 -17.53 8.07 1.02
C GLU A 291 -18.74 7.19 1.31
N ILE A 292 -19.06 7.04 2.60
CA ILE A 292 -20.26 6.30 3.02
C ILE A 292 -21.46 7.19 2.75
N GLY A 293 -22.45 6.66 2.04
CA GLY A 293 -23.69 7.38 1.72
C GLY A 293 -24.92 6.48 1.85
N ASP A 294 -25.99 6.82 1.13
CA ASP A 294 -27.27 6.11 1.21
C ASP A 294 -27.36 4.85 0.33
N ASP A 295 -26.32 4.55 -0.46
CA ASP A 295 -26.26 3.36 -1.32
C ASP A 295 -25.62 2.18 -0.56
N PRO A 296 -26.42 1.20 -0.10
CA PRO A 296 -25.88 0.08 0.68
C PRO A 296 -24.97 -0.84 -0.12
N VAL A 297 -25.20 -0.97 -1.44
CA VAL A 297 -24.40 -1.82 -2.32
C VAL A 297 -23.03 -1.20 -2.51
N TYR A 298 -22.97 0.10 -2.78
CA TYR A 298 -21.70 0.82 -2.87
C TYR A 298 -20.94 0.79 -1.54
N ASN A 299 -21.63 1.05 -0.43
CA ASN A 299 -21.02 1.01 0.90
C ASN A 299 -20.37 -0.35 1.17
N GLU A 300 -21.02 -1.46 0.83
CA GLU A 300 -20.46 -2.80 1.02
C GLU A 300 -19.13 -3.00 0.26
N LEU A 301 -18.98 -2.40 -0.92
CA LEU A 301 -17.76 -2.46 -1.73
C LEU A 301 -16.60 -1.66 -1.12
N LEU A 302 -16.88 -0.63 -0.32
CA LEU A 302 -15.85 0.17 0.36
C LEU A 302 -15.15 -0.61 1.46
N PHE A 303 -15.86 -1.51 2.13
CA PHE A 303 -15.28 -2.27 3.20
C PHE A 303 -14.49 -3.45 2.64
N SER A 304 -13.19 -3.50 2.95
CA SER A 304 -12.36 -4.60 2.52
C SER A 304 -12.82 -5.88 3.20
N ASP A 305 -13.36 -6.81 2.42
CA ASP A 305 -13.62 -8.20 2.83
C ASP A 305 -12.45 -9.11 2.49
N LYS A 306 -11.31 -8.53 2.08
CA LYS A 306 -10.10 -9.27 1.74
C LYS A 306 -9.75 -10.13 2.95
N GLY A 307 -10.22 -11.38 2.92
CA GLY A 307 -9.62 -12.49 3.63
C GLY A 307 -8.13 -12.36 3.39
N ALA A 308 -7.37 -12.54 4.45
CA ALA A 308 -5.94 -12.26 4.56
C ALA A 308 -5.04 -12.99 3.54
N GLN A 309 -5.57 -13.52 2.44
CA GLN A 309 -4.89 -14.33 1.45
C GLN A 309 -4.55 -13.59 0.15
N SER A 310 -5.23 -12.48 -0.20
CA SER A 310 -5.09 -11.96 -1.58
C SER A 310 -3.71 -11.38 -1.96
N CYS A 311 -2.83 -11.06 -0.99
CA CYS A 311 -1.47 -10.57 -1.24
C CYS A 311 -0.46 -10.98 -0.15
N PHE A 312 -0.76 -12.04 0.62
CA PHE A 312 0.10 -12.46 1.71
C PHE A 312 1.31 -13.23 1.16
N THR A 313 2.50 -12.86 1.62
CA THR A 313 3.75 -13.60 1.41
C THR A 313 4.56 -13.66 2.70
N ASP A 314 5.47 -14.62 2.82
CA ASP A 314 6.50 -14.68 3.85
C ASP A 314 7.25 -13.35 4.03
N LEU A 315 7.69 -12.71 2.94
CA LEU A 315 8.34 -11.41 2.98
C LEU A 315 7.41 -10.33 3.54
N SER A 316 6.14 -10.32 3.13
CA SER A 316 5.15 -9.36 3.66
C SER A 316 4.86 -9.62 5.14
N PHE A 317 4.90 -10.87 5.60
CA PHE A 317 4.70 -11.23 7.01
C PHE A 317 5.73 -10.52 7.88
N PHE A 318 7.02 -10.79 7.63
CA PHE A 318 8.11 -10.22 8.44
C PHE A 318 8.18 -8.71 8.28
N HIS A 319 7.93 -8.20 7.08
CA HIS A 319 7.80 -6.76 6.88
C HIS A 319 6.71 -6.16 7.77
N ASN A 320 5.52 -6.75 7.82
CA ASN A 320 4.36 -6.22 8.55
C ASN A 320 4.47 -6.39 10.07
N VAL A 321 5.29 -7.32 10.54
CA VAL A 321 5.68 -7.45 11.95
C VAL A 321 6.50 -6.25 12.41
N ASP A 322 7.40 -5.76 11.54
CA ASP A 322 8.36 -4.72 11.91
C ASP A 322 7.95 -3.31 11.43
N PHE A 323 7.15 -3.23 10.38
CA PHE A 323 6.86 -2.00 9.66
C PHE A 323 5.40 -1.91 9.18
N HIS A 324 4.93 -0.69 8.97
CA HIS A 324 3.61 -0.43 8.42
C HIS A 324 3.53 -0.96 6.96
N PRO A 325 2.53 -1.78 6.60
CA PRO A 325 2.44 -2.45 5.29
C PRO A 325 2.49 -1.51 4.07
N CYS A 326 1.86 -0.33 4.18
CA CYS A 326 1.86 0.66 3.09
C CYS A 326 2.86 1.80 3.24
N LEU A 327 3.13 2.32 4.44
CA LEU A 327 3.91 3.56 4.63
C LEU A 327 5.42 3.35 4.59
N ASN A 328 5.92 2.17 4.95
CA ASN A 328 7.35 1.92 5.06
C ASN A 328 8.10 2.26 3.75
N GLY A 329 9.20 2.99 3.88
CA GLY A 329 10.06 3.33 2.76
C GLY A 329 9.46 4.34 1.77
N LYS A 330 8.31 4.97 2.08
CA LYS A 330 7.70 6.00 1.24
C LYS A 330 7.98 7.39 1.76
N LEU A 331 8.33 8.29 0.84
CA LEU A 331 8.33 9.73 1.05
C LEU A 331 7.71 10.44 -0.14
N SER A 332 7.03 11.53 0.14
CA SER A 332 6.41 12.41 -0.83
C SER A 332 6.94 13.81 -0.67
N VAL A 333 7.28 14.47 -1.77
CA VAL A 333 7.69 15.88 -1.79
C VAL A 333 6.70 16.66 -2.62
N PHE A 334 6.16 17.72 -2.04
CA PHE A 334 5.18 18.62 -2.67
C PHE A 334 5.86 19.87 -3.25
N ARG A 335 5.15 20.58 -4.13
CA ARG A 335 5.70 21.75 -4.84
C ARG A 335 6.18 22.88 -3.93
N ASN A 336 5.65 23.03 -2.73
CA ASN A 336 6.10 24.04 -1.77
C ASN A 336 7.30 23.55 -0.90
N GLY A 337 7.85 22.39 -1.23
CA GLY A 337 8.94 21.75 -0.51
C GLY A 337 8.52 20.88 0.66
N ASP A 338 7.25 20.85 1.07
CA ASP A 338 6.81 19.99 2.18
C ASP A 338 7.04 18.51 1.86
N VAL A 339 7.41 17.77 2.89
CA VAL A 339 7.66 16.33 2.82
C VAL A 339 6.67 15.60 3.72
N SER A 340 6.07 14.52 3.22
CA SER A 340 5.23 13.61 4.01
C SER A 340 5.56 12.14 3.73
N VAL A 341 4.97 11.21 4.49
CA VAL A 341 5.18 9.75 4.32
C VAL A 341 4.26 9.11 3.26
N CYS A 342 3.26 9.85 2.79
CA CYS A 342 2.30 9.36 1.81
C CYS A 342 1.78 10.55 1.00
N PRO A 343 1.65 10.44 -0.34
CA PRO A 343 1.18 11.56 -1.16
C PRO A 343 -0.26 11.95 -0.84
N MET A 344 -1.02 11.07 -0.18
CA MET A 344 -2.37 11.33 0.31
C MET A 344 -2.39 11.76 1.79
N MET A 345 -1.26 12.01 2.45
CA MET A 345 -1.20 12.49 3.84
C MET A 345 -0.47 13.84 3.89
N ARG A 346 -0.90 14.79 3.04
CA ARG A 346 -0.25 16.10 2.89
C ARG A 346 -0.23 16.93 4.18
N ASN A 347 -1.25 16.77 5.04
CA ASN A 347 -1.30 17.46 6.34
C ASN A 347 -0.30 16.89 7.37
N GLU A 348 0.20 15.68 7.16
CA GLU A 348 1.18 15.02 8.02
C GLU A 348 2.59 15.36 7.52
N THR A 349 2.92 16.64 7.57
CA THR A 349 4.21 17.16 7.10
C THR A 349 5.30 16.83 8.12
N ILE A 350 6.35 16.15 7.66
CA ILE A 350 7.50 15.73 8.48
C ILE A 350 8.73 16.62 8.28
N GLY A 351 8.69 17.56 7.34
CA GLY A 351 9.80 18.48 7.06
C GLY A 351 9.59 19.25 5.76
N ASN A 352 10.54 20.09 5.39
CA ASN A 352 10.49 20.87 4.15
C ASN A 352 11.88 20.97 3.49
N VAL A 353 11.99 20.56 2.22
CA VAL A 353 13.28 20.47 1.49
C VAL A 353 13.90 21.82 1.15
N LEU A 354 13.14 22.91 1.22
CA LEU A 354 13.65 24.27 1.07
C LEU A 354 14.30 24.80 2.36
N LYS A 355 14.07 24.13 3.50
CA LYS A 355 14.59 24.51 4.82
C LYS A 355 15.69 23.57 5.31
N ASP A 356 15.57 22.28 5.00
CA ASP A 356 16.49 21.23 5.44
C ASP A 356 16.85 20.31 4.27
N SER A 357 18.01 19.64 4.35
CA SER A 357 18.34 18.60 3.38
C SER A 357 17.34 17.45 3.47
N PHE A 358 16.89 16.93 2.33
CA PHE A 358 16.02 15.75 2.25
C PHE A 358 16.56 14.56 3.06
N LYS A 359 17.89 14.33 3.06
CA LYS A 359 18.53 13.31 3.91
C LYS A 359 18.28 13.54 5.41
N ARG A 360 18.39 14.78 5.90
CA ARG A 360 18.16 15.11 7.31
C ARG A 360 16.70 14.89 7.68
N ILE A 361 15.77 15.36 6.84
CA ILE A 361 14.33 15.14 7.02
C ILE A 361 14.07 13.65 7.11
N ALA A 362 14.68 12.87 6.22
CA ALA A 362 14.60 11.42 6.20
C ALA A 362 15.55 10.71 7.19
N ASP A 363 16.23 11.38 8.14
CA ASP A 363 17.06 10.77 9.21
C ASP A 363 16.51 11.06 10.65
N GLN A 364 15.59 12.02 10.80
CA GLN A 364 14.77 12.27 11.99
C GLN A 364 13.98 11.07 12.56
N ARG A 365 13.60 11.12 13.84
CA ARG A 365 12.84 10.03 14.48
C ARG A 365 11.34 10.05 14.14
N ASP A 366 10.79 11.24 13.91
CA ASP A 366 9.34 11.44 13.80
C ASP A 366 8.72 10.72 12.60
N TYR A 367 9.43 10.63 11.46
CA TYR A 367 8.92 9.82 10.33
C TYR A 367 9.09 8.31 10.55
N GLN A 368 10.08 7.88 11.35
CA GLN A 368 10.24 6.47 11.66
C GLN A 368 9.02 5.97 12.41
N GLU A 369 8.37 6.83 13.20
CA GLU A 369 7.12 6.50 13.87
C GLU A 369 6.04 6.04 12.89
N TYR A 370 5.84 6.73 11.76
CA TYR A 370 4.86 6.31 10.74
C TYR A 370 5.28 5.01 10.05
N TRP A 371 6.57 4.83 9.75
CA TRP A 371 7.07 3.63 9.08
C TRP A 371 7.06 2.39 9.98
N THR A 372 7.21 2.56 11.29
CA THR A 372 7.11 1.50 12.30
C THR A 372 5.74 1.49 12.99
N TYR A 373 4.75 2.23 12.47
CA TYR A 373 3.38 2.19 12.97
C TYR A 373 2.69 0.92 12.45
N THR A 374 3.09 -0.25 12.96
CA THR A 374 2.52 -1.53 12.53
C THR A 374 1.04 -1.63 12.89
N LEU A 375 0.37 -2.63 12.33
CA LEU A 375 -1.02 -2.91 12.69
C LEU A 375 -1.20 -3.36 14.16
N ASP A 376 -0.12 -3.63 14.90
CA ASP A 376 -0.17 -3.80 16.36
C ASP A 376 -0.48 -2.49 17.11
N ARG A 377 -0.31 -1.32 16.47
CA ARG A 377 -0.62 0.00 17.05
C ARG A 377 -1.97 0.58 16.60
N VAL A 378 -2.70 -0.13 15.74
CA VAL A 378 -4.05 0.26 15.28
C VAL A 378 -5.09 -0.43 16.18
N ASP A 379 -6.07 0.32 16.67
CA ASP A 379 -6.87 -0.07 17.83
C ASP A 379 -7.64 -1.39 17.66
N SER A 380 -8.24 -1.61 16.48
CA SER A 380 -8.94 -2.86 16.14
C SER A 380 -8.03 -3.92 15.52
N CYS A 381 -6.85 -3.53 15.01
CA CYS A 381 -5.97 -4.48 14.35
C CYS A 381 -5.05 -5.21 15.33
N ARG A 382 -4.69 -4.60 16.46
CA ARG A 382 -3.84 -5.23 17.50
C ARG A 382 -4.44 -6.52 18.06
N SER A 383 -5.76 -6.60 18.11
CA SER A 383 -6.53 -7.78 18.55
C SER A 383 -6.93 -8.69 17.39
N CYS A 384 -6.59 -8.35 16.14
CA CYS A 384 -6.93 -9.15 14.96
C CYS A 384 -5.79 -10.13 14.63
N SER A 385 -6.08 -11.43 14.63
CA SER A 385 -5.10 -12.47 14.31
C SER A 385 -4.58 -12.42 12.87
N SER A 386 -5.22 -11.67 11.97
CA SER A 386 -4.83 -11.53 10.56
C SER A 386 -3.92 -10.33 10.26
N ARG A 387 -3.53 -9.55 11.29
CA ARG A 387 -2.83 -8.27 11.15
C ARG A 387 -1.54 -8.31 10.33
N TYR A 388 -0.78 -9.41 10.33
CA TYR A 388 0.46 -9.50 9.55
C TYR A 388 0.26 -9.89 8.08
N ALA A 389 -0.96 -10.25 7.69
CA ALA A 389 -1.33 -10.54 6.31
C ALA A 389 -2.26 -9.47 5.71
N CYS A 390 -2.64 -8.46 6.50
CA CYS A 390 -3.56 -7.42 6.07
C CYS A 390 -2.82 -6.29 5.35
N SER A 391 -3.47 -5.72 4.33
CA SER A 391 -3.07 -4.44 3.74
C SER A 391 -3.72 -3.28 4.47
N ASP A 392 -3.06 -2.14 4.53
CA ASP A 392 -3.61 -0.94 5.17
C ASP A 392 -3.33 0.33 4.38
N CYS A 393 -4.36 1.14 4.12
CA CYS A 393 -4.19 2.48 3.60
C CYS A 393 -4.41 3.50 4.72
N ARG A 394 -3.34 3.81 5.46
CA ARG A 394 -3.42 4.72 6.61
C ARG A 394 -4.04 6.06 6.28
N ALA A 395 -3.73 6.62 5.12
CA ALA A 395 -4.28 7.90 4.67
C ALA A 395 -5.82 7.92 4.67
N ILE A 396 -6.46 6.85 4.18
CA ILE A 396 -7.91 6.73 4.14
C ILE A 396 -8.47 6.53 5.55
N GLU A 397 -7.89 5.58 6.29
CA GLU A 397 -8.40 5.17 7.59
C GLU A 397 -8.27 6.28 8.65
N SER A 398 -7.14 7.01 8.63
CA SER A 398 -6.92 8.13 9.55
C SER A 398 -7.71 9.37 9.15
N SER A 399 -7.88 9.63 7.85
CA SER A 399 -8.74 10.73 7.38
C SER A 399 -10.20 10.48 7.74
N ALA A 400 -10.69 9.25 7.60
CA ALA A 400 -12.07 8.91 7.90
C ALA A 400 -12.34 8.81 9.40
N GLY A 401 -11.39 8.27 10.17
CA GLY A 401 -11.56 8.06 11.61
C GLY A 401 -10.96 9.14 12.51
N GLY A 402 -10.36 10.19 11.95
CA GLY A 402 -9.79 11.34 12.69
C GLY A 402 -8.54 11.06 13.53
N SER A 403 -7.96 9.86 13.47
CA SER A 403 -6.76 9.49 14.24
C SER A 403 -5.90 8.47 13.49
N LEU A 404 -4.60 8.42 13.81
CA LEU A 404 -3.68 7.42 13.24
C LEU A 404 -4.00 5.97 13.68
N SER A 405 -4.72 5.78 14.80
CA SER A 405 -5.09 4.46 15.32
C SER A 405 -6.43 3.95 14.77
N SER A 406 -7.18 4.78 14.06
CA SER A 406 -8.52 4.44 13.55
C SER A 406 -8.50 3.42 12.40
N LYS A 407 -9.59 2.64 12.29
CA LYS A 407 -9.82 1.64 11.25
C LYS A 407 -11.32 1.58 10.91
N VAL A 408 -11.72 2.36 9.91
CA VAL A 408 -13.11 2.55 9.48
C VAL A 408 -13.52 1.53 8.44
N TYR A 409 -12.73 1.32 7.39
CA TYR A 409 -13.15 0.54 6.21
C TYR A 409 -12.83 -0.96 6.28
N CYS A 410 -12.79 -1.52 7.48
CA CYS A 410 -12.54 -2.94 7.72
C CYS A 410 -13.82 -3.66 8.15
N LYS A 411 -14.28 -4.65 7.37
CA LYS A 411 -15.48 -5.45 7.75
C LYS A 411 -15.31 -6.17 9.08
N GLN A 412 -14.09 -6.59 9.42
CA GLN A 412 -13.83 -7.26 10.69
C GLN A 412 -13.93 -6.29 11.89
N ALA A 413 -13.39 -5.08 11.76
CA ALA A 413 -13.49 -4.07 12.82
C ALA A 413 -14.95 -3.64 13.07
N LEU A 414 -15.76 -3.52 12.01
CA LEU A 414 -17.20 -3.22 12.15
C LEU A 414 -17.94 -4.28 12.97
N LYS A 415 -17.69 -5.57 12.69
CA LYS A 415 -18.28 -6.69 13.45
C LYS A 415 -17.86 -6.66 14.92
N GLU A 416 -16.70 -6.11 15.25
CA GLU A 416 -16.21 -5.99 16.62
C GLU A 416 -16.90 -4.85 17.39
N SER A 417 -17.25 -3.75 16.72
CA SER A 417 -17.95 -2.60 17.30
C SER A 417 -19.45 -2.80 17.58
N LEU A 418 -20.07 -3.82 16.97
CA LEU A 418 -21.50 -4.13 17.09
C LEU A 418 -21.83 -5.22 18.13
N VAL A 419 -20.84 -5.66 18.92
CA VAL A 419 -20.95 -6.73 19.93
C VAL A 419 -20.70 -6.17 21.32
#